data_AF-A0A2A7U666-F1
#
_entry.id   AF-A0A2A7U666-F1
#
_cell.length_a   1.000
_cell.length_b   1.000
_cell.length_c   1.000
_cell.angle_alpha   90.00
_cell.angle_beta   90.00
_cell.angle_gamma   90.00
#
_symmetry.space_group_name_H-M   'P 1'
#
loop_
_entity.id
_entity.type
_entity.pdbx_description
1 polymer ?
#
loop_
_entity_poly.entity_id
_entity_poly.type
_entity_poly.pdbx_seq_one_letter_code
_entity_poly.pdbx_strand_id
1 'polypeptide(L)'
;MNPIRLNSANNIMSCSEYFTASESESEYCTASEGEDLPTGDGCSSIFGIKASASFRAKKKRFLKKKGVQKEVEKKWTFDETEPRGMYKLRKHVRVDAVLMEKYYKWRRAIIAGQHPKNAVDIIGCGAFFKKINQKKGIDVFSIRLSSEHRVYFSYQENKRVVTVWKIGGHSFP
;
A
#
# COMPACT_ATOMS: atom_id res chain seq x y z
N MET A 1 -47.33 36.76 -0.31
CA MET A 1 -47.02 37.14 -1.71
C MET A 1 -45.56 36.83 -1.98
N ASN A 2 -45.28 35.79 -2.79
CA ASN A 2 -43.98 35.57 -3.46
C ASN A 2 -43.97 36.40 -4.79
N PRO A 3 -42.93 36.33 -5.65
CA PRO A 3 -41.62 36.96 -5.55
C PRO A 3 -41.18 37.63 -6.89
N ILE A 4 -39.99 38.20 -6.97
CA ILE A 4 -39.23 38.44 -8.22
C ILE A 4 -37.78 38.10 -7.86
N ARG A 5 -37.13 36.98 -8.22
CA ARG A 5 -36.86 36.27 -9.49
C ARG A 5 -36.12 37.11 -10.53
N LEU A 6 -34.82 36.83 -10.72
CA LEU A 6 -34.07 36.60 -11.97
C LEU A 6 -32.65 36.17 -11.53
N ASN A 7 -32.26 34.89 -11.72
CA ASN A 7 -31.54 34.32 -12.88
C ASN A 7 -30.08 34.80 -12.94
N SER A 8 -29.06 34.05 -13.34
CA SER A 8 -28.84 32.67 -13.78
C SER A 8 -27.38 32.70 -14.29
N ALA A 9 -26.54 31.75 -13.94
CA ALA A 9 -25.53 31.18 -14.86
C ALA A 9 -24.70 30.14 -14.10
N ASN A 10 -25.07 28.88 -14.32
CA ASN A 10 -24.22 27.73 -14.08
C ASN A 10 -23.01 27.83 -15.03
N ASN A 11 -21.81 28.02 -14.50
CA ASN A 11 -20.60 27.78 -15.27
C ASN A 11 -20.15 26.34 -15.02
N ILE A 12 -20.71 25.45 -15.84
CA ILE A 12 -20.35 24.04 -15.93
C ILE A 12 -18.99 24.00 -16.62
N MET A 13 -17.93 23.82 -15.82
CA MET A 13 -16.57 23.61 -16.33
C MET A 13 -16.56 22.32 -17.17
N SER A 14 -16.35 22.50 -18.46
CA SER A 14 -16.36 21.48 -19.50
C SER A 14 -15.21 20.48 -19.31
N CYS A 15 -15.55 19.21 -19.08
CA CYS A 15 -14.61 18.09 -19.10
C CYS A 15 -14.39 17.63 -20.55
N SER A 16 -13.37 18.16 -21.23
CA SER A 16 -12.82 17.53 -22.44
C SER A 16 -11.47 18.14 -22.83
N GLU A 17 -10.40 17.74 -22.15
CA GLU A 17 -9.03 17.90 -22.69
C GLU A 17 -8.40 16.52 -22.84
N TYR A 18 -8.67 15.98 -24.03
CA TYR A 18 -7.78 15.27 -24.94
C TYR A 18 -6.48 14.72 -24.32
N PHE A 19 -6.51 13.41 -24.05
CA PHE A 19 -5.32 12.60 -23.84
C PHE A 19 -4.68 12.35 -25.21
N THR A 20 -3.72 13.19 -25.62
CA THR A 20 -2.93 12.93 -26.82
C THR A 20 -1.95 11.80 -26.49
N ALA A 21 -2.25 10.58 -26.93
CA ALA A 21 -1.28 9.50 -26.93
C ALA A 21 -0.18 9.87 -27.92
N SER A 22 0.99 10.24 -27.41
CA SER A 22 2.21 10.28 -28.21
C SER A 22 2.57 8.85 -28.58
N GLU A 23 2.40 8.53 -29.84
CA GLU A 23 2.86 7.30 -30.49
C GLU A 23 4.39 7.31 -30.43
N SER A 24 4.96 6.68 -29.39
CA SER A 24 6.38 6.38 -29.37
C SER A 24 6.62 5.22 -30.33
N GLU A 25 7.24 5.54 -31.45
CA GLU A 25 7.73 4.65 -32.48
C GLU A 25 8.55 3.52 -31.84
N SER A 26 8.05 2.29 -31.95
CA SER A 26 8.82 1.10 -31.62
C SER A 26 9.93 0.95 -32.65
N GLU A 27 11.17 1.18 -32.23
CA GLU A 27 12.38 0.82 -32.96
C GLU A 27 12.29 -0.64 -33.43
N TYR A 28 12.35 -0.80 -34.75
CA TYR A 28 12.45 -2.10 -35.40
C TYR A 28 13.89 -2.60 -35.23
N CYS A 29 14.10 -3.55 -34.32
CA CYS A 29 15.36 -4.30 -34.27
C CYS A 29 15.36 -5.32 -35.42
N THR A 30 15.92 -4.94 -36.56
CA THR A 30 16.27 -5.87 -37.64
C THR A 30 17.39 -6.78 -37.13
N ALA A 31 17.08 -8.05 -36.86
CA ALA A 31 18.11 -9.06 -36.65
C ALA A 31 18.81 -9.32 -37.99
N SER A 32 20.04 -8.82 -38.13
CA SER A 32 20.91 -9.12 -39.25
C SER A 32 21.31 -10.59 -39.22
N GLU A 33 21.14 -11.21 -40.37
CA GLU A 33 21.38 -12.61 -40.69
C GLU A 33 22.84 -13.00 -40.44
N GLY A 34 23.01 -14.25 -39.98
CA GLY A 34 24.31 -14.85 -39.73
C GLY A 34 25.05 -15.18 -41.02
N GLU A 35 26.33 -14.86 -41.03
CA GLU A 35 27.31 -15.37 -41.98
C GLU A 35 28.19 -16.36 -41.19
N ASP A 36 27.98 -17.66 -41.44
CA ASP A 36 28.84 -18.74 -40.95
C ASP A 36 29.94 -19.05 -41.98
N LEU A 37 31.11 -19.47 -41.46
CA LEU A 37 31.94 -20.64 -41.86
C LEU A 37 33.46 -20.34 -41.80
N PRO A 38 34.34 -21.38 -41.72
CA PRO A 38 34.19 -22.74 -41.19
C PRO A 38 35.32 -23.06 -40.14
N THR A 39 35.25 -24.13 -39.35
CA THR A 39 35.93 -25.42 -39.63
C THR A 39 35.79 -26.31 -38.39
N GLY A 40 35.50 -27.61 -38.57
CA GLY A 40 35.80 -28.63 -37.56
C GLY A 40 34.75 -29.72 -37.38
N ASP A 41 34.82 -30.72 -38.25
CA ASP A 41 34.59 -32.15 -38.03
C ASP A 41 33.48 -32.66 -37.09
N GLY A 42 32.62 -33.51 -37.66
CA GLY A 42 32.23 -34.75 -36.99
C GLY A 42 30.76 -35.16 -37.02
N CYS A 43 30.50 -36.19 -37.83
CA CYS A 43 29.44 -37.21 -37.71
C CYS A 43 27.98 -36.89 -38.09
N SER A 44 27.62 -37.57 -39.19
CA SER A 44 26.32 -38.04 -39.69
C SER A 44 25.22 -38.34 -38.67
N SER A 45 23.95 -38.14 -39.09
CA SER A 45 22.99 -39.24 -39.32
C SER A 45 21.50 -38.81 -39.23
N ILE A 46 20.81 -38.92 -40.37
CA ILE A 46 19.43 -39.42 -40.59
C ILE A 46 18.22 -38.51 -40.27
N PHE A 47 17.52 -38.18 -41.36
CA PHE A 47 16.07 -38.04 -41.61
C PHE A 47 15.06 -37.94 -40.44
N GLY A 48 14.08 -37.03 -40.58
CA GLY A 48 12.70 -37.41 -40.26
C GLY A 48 11.69 -36.31 -39.89
N ILE A 49 10.82 -35.98 -40.86
CA ILE A 49 9.36 -35.80 -40.79
C ILE A 49 8.75 -34.70 -39.85
N LYS A 50 7.99 -33.80 -40.50
CA LYS A 50 6.95 -32.91 -39.95
C LYS A 50 6.00 -33.60 -38.97
N ALA A 51 5.75 -32.98 -37.81
CA ALA A 51 4.55 -33.27 -37.01
C ALA A 51 3.86 -31.98 -36.55
N SER A 52 2.62 -31.80 -36.99
CA SER A 52 1.67 -30.82 -36.49
C SER A 52 1.28 -31.15 -35.05
N ALA A 53 1.65 -30.32 -34.08
CA ALA A 53 1.21 -30.49 -32.70
C ALA A 53 -0.21 -29.95 -32.53
N SER A 54 -1.19 -30.85 -32.33
CA SER A 54 -2.56 -30.49 -31.98
C SER A 54 -2.62 -29.96 -30.54
N PHE A 55 -3.24 -28.80 -30.33
CA PHE A 55 -3.47 -28.26 -28.99
C PHE A 55 -4.59 -29.03 -28.28
N ARG A 56 -4.21 -29.98 -27.41
CA ARG A 56 -5.14 -30.71 -26.57
C ARG A 56 -5.52 -29.86 -25.36
N ALA A 57 -6.67 -29.18 -25.42
CA ALA A 57 -7.21 -28.40 -24.31
C ALA A 57 -7.52 -29.30 -23.09
N LYS A 58 -6.75 -29.14 -22.00
CA LYS A 58 -7.02 -29.82 -20.72
C LYS A 58 -8.07 -29.04 -19.92
N LYS A 59 -9.26 -29.64 -19.78
CA LYS A 59 -10.37 -29.20 -18.92
C LYS A 59 -9.91 -29.11 -17.46
N LYS A 60 -9.91 -27.91 -16.87
CA LYS A 60 -9.60 -27.69 -15.44
C LYS A 60 -10.73 -28.29 -14.59
N ARG A 61 -10.42 -29.31 -13.78
CA ARG A 61 -11.34 -29.84 -12.77
C ARG A 61 -11.35 -28.91 -11.57
N PHE A 62 -12.50 -28.31 -11.28
CA PHE A 62 -12.72 -27.54 -10.06
C PHE A 62 -12.83 -28.49 -8.87
N LEU A 63 -11.77 -28.57 -8.05
CA LEU A 63 -11.87 -29.17 -6.72
C LEU A 63 -12.64 -28.22 -5.80
N LYS A 64 -13.83 -28.66 -5.39
CA LYS A 64 -14.67 -28.02 -4.39
C LYS A 64 -13.95 -28.13 -3.03
N LYS A 65 -13.30 -27.05 -2.60
CA LYS A 65 -12.69 -26.97 -1.26
C LYS A 65 -13.80 -27.04 -0.21
N LYS A 66 -13.73 -28.05 0.68
CA LYS A 66 -14.56 -28.12 1.89
C LYS A 66 -14.30 -26.88 2.73
N GLY A 67 -15.37 -26.21 3.14
CA GLY A 67 -15.33 -25.03 4.00
C GLY A 67 -14.76 -25.39 5.36
N VAL A 68 -13.46 -25.14 5.54
CA VAL A 68 -12.90 -24.91 6.87
C VAL A 68 -13.51 -23.61 7.33
N GLN A 69 -14.36 -23.65 8.36
CA GLN A 69 -14.74 -22.46 9.10
C GLN A 69 -13.46 -21.90 9.71
N LYS A 70 -12.81 -20.98 9.00
CA LYS A 70 -11.71 -20.19 9.54
C LYS A 70 -12.30 -19.42 10.71
N GLU A 71 -11.85 -19.76 11.91
CA GLU A 71 -11.94 -18.89 13.07
C GLU A 71 -11.53 -17.50 12.58
N VAL A 72 -12.47 -16.55 12.66
CA VAL A 72 -12.23 -15.20 12.16
C VAL A 72 -11.18 -14.59 13.08
N GLU A 73 -9.91 -14.74 12.69
CA GLU A 73 -8.79 -14.11 13.37
C GLU A 73 -9.16 -12.64 13.57
N LYS A 74 -9.38 -12.22 14.82
CA LYS A 74 -9.77 -10.85 15.14
C LYS A 74 -8.66 -9.92 14.64
N LYS A 75 -8.90 -9.25 13.52
CA LYS A 75 -7.94 -8.28 12.96
C LYS A 75 -7.87 -7.07 13.87
N TRP A 76 -6.69 -6.44 13.93
CA TRP A 76 -6.56 -5.18 14.64
C TRP A 76 -7.37 -4.09 13.95
N THR A 77 -8.16 -3.37 14.73
CA THR A 77 -8.84 -2.16 14.30
C THR A 77 -7.97 -0.95 14.62
N PHE A 78 -7.94 0.01 13.71
CA PHE A 78 -7.06 1.16 13.80
C PHE A 78 -7.88 2.45 13.72
N ASP A 79 -7.96 3.18 14.83
CA ASP A 79 -8.70 4.42 14.98
C ASP A 79 -7.74 5.63 14.88
N GLU A 80 -8.05 6.52 13.93
CA GLU A 80 -7.29 7.74 13.62
C GLU A 80 -8.19 8.98 13.67
N THR A 81 -9.33 8.90 14.38
CA THR A 81 -10.33 9.96 14.37
C THR A 81 -9.74 11.31 14.81
N GLU A 82 -8.91 11.31 15.86
CA GLU A 82 -8.26 12.53 16.35
C GLU A 82 -7.26 13.16 15.36
N PRO A 83 -6.21 12.46 14.88
CA PRO A 83 -5.25 13.06 13.96
C PRO A 83 -5.92 13.48 12.65
N ARG A 84 -6.95 12.76 12.18
CA ARG A 84 -7.74 13.15 11.01
C ARG A 84 -8.54 14.43 11.27
N GLY A 85 -9.13 14.57 12.45
CA GLY A 85 -9.80 15.81 12.87
C GLY A 85 -8.84 17.00 12.89
N MET A 86 -7.65 16.83 13.48
CA MET A 86 -6.61 17.87 13.52
C MET A 86 -6.10 18.25 12.12
N TYR A 87 -5.99 17.28 11.22
CA TYR A 87 -5.64 17.53 9.83
C TYR A 87 -6.68 18.41 9.12
N LYS A 88 -7.97 18.06 9.23
CA LYS A 88 -9.08 18.83 8.65
C LYS A 88 -9.13 20.27 9.17
N LEU A 89 -8.85 20.46 10.47
CA LEU A 89 -8.80 21.77 11.11
C LEU A 89 -7.49 22.55 10.84
N ARG A 90 -6.55 22.01 10.06
CA ARG A 90 -5.20 22.56 9.84
C ARG A 90 -4.41 22.82 11.13
N LYS A 91 -4.75 22.12 12.22
CA LYS A 91 -4.07 22.17 13.53
C LYS A 91 -3.08 21.01 13.72
N HIS A 92 -2.81 20.25 12.66
CA HIS A 92 -1.85 19.15 12.70
C HIS A 92 -0.40 19.66 12.68
N VAL A 93 0.50 18.90 13.30
CA VAL A 93 1.94 19.13 13.15
C VAL A 93 2.34 18.67 11.75
N ARG A 94 3.03 19.51 10.99
CA ARG A 94 3.59 19.10 9.69
C ARG A 94 4.64 18.02 9.93
N VAL A 95 4.52 16.92 9.21
CA VAL A 95 5.46 15.79 9.26
C VAL A 95 5.92 15.55 7.84
N ASP A 96 7.23 15.37 7.67
CA ASP A 96 7.82 15.12 6.36
C ASP A 96 7.28 13.81 5.74
N ALA A 97 7.23 13.75 4.41
CA ALA A 97 6.65 12.64 3.66
C ALA A 97 7.32 11.31 3.98
N VAL A 98 8.65 11.31 4.15
CA VAL A 98 9.45 10.11 4.50
C VAL A 98 9.04 9.56 5.87
N LEU A 99 8.75 10.44 6.84
CA LEU A 99 8.32 10.05 8.18
C LEU A 99 6.86 9.58 8.20
N MET A 100 6.01 10.19 7.38
CA MET A 100 4.65 9.71 7.18
C MET A 100 4.62 8.33 6.52
N GLU A 101 5.51 8.05 5.57
CA GLU A 101 5.64 6.73 4.97
C GLU A 101 5.95 5.65 6.03
N LYS A 102 6.87 5.94 6.95
CA LYS A 102 7.19 5.09 8.11
C LYS A 102 5.96 4.80 8.97
N TYR A 103 5.19 5.84 9.29
CA TYR A 103 3.92 5.69 10.01
C TYR A 103 2.91 4.81 9.24
N TYR A 104 2.78 5.00 7.93
CA TYR A 104 1.87 4.18 7.12
C TYR A 104 2.34 2.72 6.97
N LYS A 105 3.64 2.45 7.00
CA LYS A 105 4.18 1.08 7.05
C LYS A 105 3.79 0.39 8.36
N TRP A 106 3.99 1.08 9.49
CA TRP A 106 3.58 0.60 10.81
C TRP A 106 2.07 0.30 10.88
N ARG A 107 1.24 1.25 10.44
CA ARG A 107 -0.22 1.10 10.36
C ARG A 107 -0.62 -0.13 9.54
N ARG A 108 0.00 -0.32 8.37
CA ARG A 108 -0.28 -1.47 7.49
C ARG A 108 0.06 -2.80 8.17
N ALA A 109 1.18 -2.87 8.88
CA ALA A 109 1.57 -4.07 9.62
C ALA A 109 0.56 -4.43 10.73
N ILE A 110 0.05 -3.43 11.45
CA ILE A 110 -0.97 -3.65 12.48
C ILE A 110 -2.26 -4.20 11.86
N ILE A 111 -2.74 -3.55 10.79
CA ILE A 111 -3.96 -3.99 10.08
C ILE A 111 -3.79 -5.41 9.50
N ALA A 112 -2.57 -5.79 9.13
CA ALA A 112 -2.24 -7.14 8.68
C ALA A 112 -2.27 -8.20 9.80
N GLY A 113 -2.45 -7.79 11.06
CA GLY A 113 -2.57 -8.68 12.21
C GLY A 113 -1.43 -8.60 13.21
N GLN A 114 -0.39 -7.80 12.94
CA GLN A 114 0.75 -7.71 13.85
C GLN A 114 0.42 -6.90 15.11
N HIS A 115 0.95 -7.35 16.24
CA HIS A 115 0.85 -6.60 17.48
C HIS A 115 1.59 -5.24 17.35
N PRO A 116 1.04 -4.13 17.87
CA PRO A 116 1.60 -2.78 17.69
C PRO A 116 3.07 -2.64 18.08
N LYS A 117 3.49 -3.37 19.13
CA LYS A 117 4.88 -3.46 19.59
C LYS A 117 5.81 -4.09 18.56
N ASN A 118 5.39 -5.17 17.91
CA ASN A 118 6.19 -5.92 16.94
C ASN A 118 6.21 -5.20 15.58
N ALA A 119 5.11 -4.52 15.24
CA ALA A 119 5.02 -3.73 14.01
C ALA A 119 6.08 -2.59 13.95
N VAL A 120 6.65 -2.18 15.09
CA VAL A 120 7.71 -1.16 15.13
C VAL A 120 8.97 -1.62 14.43
N ASP A 121 9.29 -2.92 14.50
CA ASP A 121 10.50 -3.49 13.91
C ASP A 121 10.51 -3.35 12.38
N ILE A 122 9.33 -3.27 11.75
CA ILE A 122 9.16 -3.09 10.29
C ILE A 122 9.54 -1.68 9.83
N ILE A 123 9.45 -0.68 10.71
CA ILE A 123 9.76 0.71 10.37
C ILE A 123 11.27 0.91 10.18
N GLY A 124 12.10 0.00 10.72
CA GLY A 124 13.55 0.02 10.66
C GLY A 124 14.21 0.69 11.87
N CYS A 125 15.55 0.75 11.85
CA CYS A 125 16.37 1.26 12.94
C CYS A 125 15.98 2.70 13.38
N GLY A 126 15.80 2.88 14.69
CA GLY A 126 15.53 4.18 15.33
C GLY A 126 14.09 4.39 15.80
N ALA A 127 13.16 3.49 15.43
CA ALA A 127 11.81 3.48 15.98
C ALA A 127 11.81 2.71 17.32
N PHE A 128 11.57 3.43 18.42
CA PHE A 128 11.52 2.82 19.75
C PHE A 128 10.12 2.90 20.32
N PHE A 129 9.60 1.74 20.75
CA PHE A 129 8.37 1.64 21.50
C PHE A 129 8.62 2.01 22.96
N LYS A 130 8.02 3.10 23.44
CA LYS A 130 8.15 3.55 24.83
C LYS A 130 6.78 3.83 25.45
N LYS A 131 6.51 3.23 26.61
CA LYS A 131 5.36 3.58 27.46
C LYS A 131 5.60 4.93 28.12
N ILE A 132 4.57 5.78 28.10
CA ILE A 132 4.54 7.09 28.75
C ILE A 132 3.65 6.97 29.98
N ASN A 133 4.23 7.23 31.14
CA ASN A 133 3.47 7.25 32.38
C ASN A 133 2.67 8.55 32.45
N GLN A 134 1.35 8.45 32.27
CA GLN A 134 0.43 9.55 32.50
C GLN A 134 -0.32 9.37 33.82
N LYS A 135 -0.67 10.48 34.47
CA LYS A 135 -1.48 10.47 35.70
C LYS A 135 -2.91 9.95 35.50
N LYS A 136 -3.39 9.91 34.25
CA LYS A 136 -4.81 9.68 33.90
C LYS A 136 -5.23 8.20 33.84
N GLY A 137 -4.39 7.26 34.28
CA GLY A 137 -4.73 5.82 34.29
C GLY A 137 -4.88 5.17 32.91
N ILE A 138 -4.60 5.90 31.83
CA ILE A 138 -4.57 5.38 30.46
C ILE A 138 -3.12 5.13 30.07
N ASP A 139 -2.85 3.91 29.62
CA ASP A 139 -1.55 3.53 29.08
C ASP A 139 -1.35 4.13 27.70
N VAL A 140 -0.51 5.16 27.63
CA VAL A 140 -0.10 5.81 26.39
C VAL A 140 1.28 5.31 25.99
N PHE A 141 1.44 5.02 24.71
CA PHE A 141 2.69 4.58 24.11
C PHE A 141 3.13 5.59 23.06
N SER A 142 4.44 5.63 22.83
CA SER A 142 5.05 6.44 21.79
C SER A 142 5.99 5.64 20.92
N ILE A 143 5.99 5.96 19.63
CA ILE A 143 6.97 5.50 18.64
C ILE A 143 7.69 6.72 18.09
N ARG A 144 9.02 6.64 18.04
CA ARG A 144 9.86 7.68 17.45
C ARG A 144 9.92 7.51 15.93
N LEU A 145 9.56 8.54 15.17
CA LEU A 145 9.77 8.58 13.72
C LEU A 145 11.08 9.30 13.37
N SER A 146 11.36 10.41 14.07
CA SER A 146 12.61 11.19 14.01
C SER A 146 12.97 11.75 15.40
N SER A 147 14.00 12.59 15.53
CA SER A 147 14.27 13.36 16.76
C SER A 147 13.09 14.21 17.21
N GLU A 148 12.42 14.85 16.25
CA GLU A 148 11.39 15.85 16.49
C GLU A 148 9.97 15.29 16.41
N HIS A 149 9.77 14.17 15.70
CA HIS A 149 8.45 13.61 15.46
C HIS A 149 8.25 12.25 16.13
N ARG A 150 7.17 12.16 16.92
CA ARG A 150 6.70 10.94 17.56
C ARG A 150 5.24 10.67 17.20
N VAL A 151 4.86 9.40 17.24
CA VAL A 151 3.47 8.96 17.18
C VAL A 151 3.05 8.56 18.58
N TYR A 152 1.92 9.06 19.04
CA TYR A 152 1.35 8.74 20.34
C TYR A 152 0.03 8.02 20.17
N PHE A 153 -0.07 6.87 20.82
CA PHE A 153 -1.21 5.97 20.67
C PHE A 153 -1.45 5.21 21.97
N SER A 154 -2.66 4.71 22.13
CA SER A 154 -2.99 3.67 23.10
C SER A 154 -3.50 2.45 22.35
N TYR A 155 -3.48 1.29 23.01
CA TYR A 155 -4.10 0.10 22.44
C TYR A 155 -4.77 -0.72 23.53
N GLN A 156 -5.82 -1.45 23.13
CA GLN A 156 -6.55 -2.36 23.99
C GLN A 156 -6.37 -3.78 23.46
N GLU A 157 -5.61 -4.60 24.17
CA GLU A 157 -5.29 -5.98 23.76
C GLU A 157 -6.56 -6.82 23.56
N ASN A 158 -7.49 -6.75 24.51
CA ASN A 158 -8.73 -7.54 24.51
C ASN A 158 -9.63 -7.26 23.30
N LYS A 159 -9.66 -6.00 22.85
CA LYS A 159 -10.49 -5.56 21.72
C LYS A 159 -9.71 -5.52 20.41
N ARG A 160 -8.39 -5.70 20.45
CA ARG A 160 -7.47 -5.46 19.33
C ARG A 160 -7.73 -4.13 18.64
N VAL A 161 -7.84 -3.06 19.42
CA VAL A 161 -8.03 -1.69 18.91
C VAL A 161 -6.80 -0.87 19.23
N VAL A 162 -6.28 -0.17 18.22
CA VAL A 162 -5.25 0.87 18.38
C VAL A 162 -5.90 2.21 18.15
N THR A 163 -5.73 3.14 19.09
CA THR A 163 -6.21 4.52 18.98
C THR A 163 -5.03 5.45 18.89
N VAL A 164 -4.90 6.18 17.78
CA VAL A 164 -3.85 7.17 17.58
C VAL A 164 -4.35 8.54 18.02
N TRP A 165 -3.65 9.15 18.96
CA TRP A 165 -3.99 10.48 19.50
C TRP A 165 -3.29 11.59 18.71
N LYS A 166 -1.99 11.44 18.46
CA LYS A 166 -1.17 12.49 17.85
C LYS A 166 -0.06 11.91 16.98
N ILE A 167 0.17 12.56 15.84
CA ILE A 167 1.27 12.26 14.91
C ILE A 167 2.12 13.52 14.77
N GLY A 168 3.42 13.40 15.03
CA GLY A 168 4.37 14.50 14.97
C GLY A 168 4.52 15.27 16.30
N GLY A 169 5.61 16.04 16.39
CA GLY A 169 6.01 16.75 17.61
C GLY A 169 6.70 15.84 18.62
N HIS A 170 7.46 16.46 19.52
CA HIS A 170 8.29 15.75 20.51
C HIS A 170 7.60 15.57 21.87
N SER A 171 6.62 16.43 22.17
CA SER A 171 5.86 16.42 23.42
C SER A 171 4.45 15.88 23.21
N PHE A 172 4.02 15.06 24.17
CA PHE A 172 2.63 14.68 24.34
C PHE A 172 1.94 15.71 25.25
N PRO A 173 0.77 16.24 24.88
CA PRO A 173 0.01 17.16 25.71
C PRO A 173 -0.59 16.50 26.97
#